data_AF-A0A522VXY5-F1
#
_entry.id   AF-A0A522VXY5-F1
#
_cell.length_a   1.000
_cell.length_b   1.000
_cell.length_c   1.000
_cell.angle_alpha   90.00
_cell.angle_beta   90.00
_cell.angle_gamma   90.00
#
_symmetry.space_group_name_H-M   'P 1'
#
loop_
_entity.id
_entity.type
_entity.pdbx_description
1 polymer ?
#
loop_
_entity_poly.entity_id
_entity_poly.type
_entity_poly.pdbx_seq_one_letter_code
_entity_poly.pdbx_strand_id
1 'polypeptide(L)'
;DKALDRLASMLALFEADSEIEQDLALERVIAYCEREWGGYAAGLDALAQRIEARSDDPVDAAMRSLTLRQEGAEPGAMIQSIRQRLRRERGRLGEREAVIARYGSEEAVIAPTAFESVFIAAAAPLAEEGQAADPFGPLSGWQLAWHDLPDDLRLAVSAAHPLPTTVTAARDECLKWEERLHHLELVFSCSGSGTLATACAARRRLAEDLWRKGLRAASLDDVAARLDYWAKRGGDDGAGYGVLVADLGVVSADLTAHVPAESTKNRARRLKSDHPEWSLAAIGKVLGISRQAVHKHLKGFILPV
;
A
#
# COMPACT_ATOMS: atom_id res chain seq x y z
N ASP A 1 -38.75 -8.80 29.57
CA ASP A 1 -39.19 -8.63 28.16
C ASP A 1 -39.46 -7.20 27.77
N LYS A 2 -40.55 -6.56 28.23
CA LYS A 2 -40.87 -5.16 27.87
C LYS A 2 -39.72 -4.16 28.09
N ALA A 3 -38.95 -4.33 29.16
CA ALA A 3 -37.81 -3.47 29.45
C ALA A 3 -36.69 -3.60 28.41
N LEU A 4 -36.43 -4.82 27.93
CA LEU A 4 -35.44 -5.12 26.89
C LEU A 4 -35.92 -4.70 25.50
N ASP A 5 -37.23 -4.79 25.22
CA ASP A 5 -37.82 -4.25 23.97
C ASP A 5 -37.60 -2.74 23.90
N ARG A 6 -37.86 -2.04 25.00
CA ARG A 6 -37.63 -0.60 25.11
C ARG A 6 -36.15 -0.24 24.97
N LEU A 7 -35.25 -1.04 25.57
CA LEU A 7 -33.81 -0.86 25.39
C LEU A 7 -33.39 -1.00 23.92
N ALA A 8 -33.88 -2.04 23.23
CA ALA A 8 -33.62 -2.24 21.81
C ALA A 8 -34.14 -1.07 20.96
N SER A 9 -35.34 -0.55 21.26
CA SER A 9 -35.87 0.63 20.57
C SER A 9 -35.05 1.90 20.82
N MET A 10 -34.46 2.06 22.00
CA MET A 10 -33.56 3.20 22.27
C MET A 10 -32.23 3.06 21.53
N LEU A 11 -31.66 1.85 21.48
CA LEU A 11 -30.42 1.58 20.74
C LEU A 11 -30.60 1.78 19.22
N ALA A 12 -31.79 1.55 18.66
CA ALA A 12 -32.06 1.86 17.26
C ALA A 12 -31.85 3.34 16.91
N LEU A 13 -31.95 4.25 17.90
CA LEU A 13 -31.67 5.68 17.70
C LEU A 13 -30.18 5.99 17.54
N PHE A 14 -29.28 5.04 17.79
CA PHE A 14 -27.85 5.21 17.50
C PHE A 14 -27.59 5.31 15.99
N GLU A 15 -28.52 4.84 15.16
CA GLU A 15 -28.47 4.94 13.70
C GLU A 15 -29.05 6.25 13.16
N ALA A 16 -29.47 7.20 14.02
CA ALA A 16 -29.98 8.50 13.59
C ALA A 16 -28.92 9.29 12.79
N ASP A 17 -29.35 10.09 11.81
CA ASP A 17 -28.45 10.89 10.97
C ASP A 17 -27.76 12.05 11.71
N SER A 18 -28.35 12.48 12.84
CA SER A 18 -27.88 13.61 13.65
C SER A 18 -26.97 13.13 14.78
N GLU A 19 -25.73 13.66 14.83
CA GLU A 19 -24.78 13.36 15.91
C GLU A 19 -25.36 13.73 17.29
N ILE A 20 -26.11 14.83 17.37
CA ILE A 20 -26.76 15.28 18.62
C ILE A 20 -27.82 14.26 19.07
N GLU A 21 -28.59 13.70 18.14
CA GLU A 21 -29.61 12.70 18.48
C GLU A 21 -28.99 11.38 18.96
N GLN A 22 -27.86 10.98 18.35
CA GLN A 22 -27.09 9.82 18.80
C GLN A 22 -26.56 10.01 20.22
N ASP A 23 -25.97 11.17 20.53
CA ASP A 23 -25.42 11.47 21.86
C ASP A 23 -26.54 11.49 22.92
N LEU A 24 -27.68 12.14 22.61
CA LEU A 24 -28.86 12.12 23.48
C LEU A 24 -29.46 10.72 23.64
N ALA A 25 -29.40 9.87 22.61
CA ALA A 25 -29.81 8.49 22.71
C ALA A 25 -28.90 7.72 23.67
N LEU A 26 -27.57 7.89 23.57
CA LEU A 26 -26.61 7.25 24.46
C LEU A 26 -26.87 7.61 25.92
N GLU A 27 -27.04 8.89 26.23
CA GLU A 27 -27.37 9.36 27.58
C GLU A 27 -28.68 8.73 28.11
N ARG A 28 -29.71 8.66 27.27
CA ARG A 28 -31.00 8.03 27.62
C ARG A 28 -30.83 6.53 27.90
N VAL A 29 -30.05 5.82 27.08
CA VAL A 29 -29.80 4.39 27.25
C VAL A 29 -29.01 4.14 28.53
N ILE A 30 -27.97 4.93 28.81
CA ILE A 30 -27.17 4.83 30.04
C ILE A 30 -28.07 4.98 31.27
N ALA A 31 -28.82 6.08 31.35
CA ALA A 31 -29.71 6.35 32.47
C ALA A 31 -30.82 5.28 32.62
N TYR A 32 -31.32 4.77 31.49
CA TYR A 32 -32.31 3.69 31.50
C TYR A 32 -31.70 2.38 32.02
N CYS A 33 -30.49 2.02 31.58
CA CYS A 33 -29.82 0.80 32.01
C CYS A 33 -29.41 0.85 33.49
N GLU A 34 -28.94 2.00 33.97
CA GLU A 34 -28.66 2.22 35.39
C GLU A 34 -29.90 1.99 36.26
N ARG A 35 -31.07 2.45 35.82
CA ARG A 35 -32.31 2.27 36.57
C ARG A 35 -32.81 0.82 36.59
N GLU A 36 -32.77 0.13 35.46
CA GLU A 36 -33.40 -1.19 35.31
C GLU A 36 -32.46 -2.36 35.66
N TRP A 37 -31.15 -2.23 35.40
CA TRP A 37 -30.16 -3.30 35.60
C TRP A 37 -28.98 -2.91 36.51
N GLY A 38 -28.98 -1.69 37.08
CA GLY A 38 -27.92 -1.22 37.98
C GLY A 38 -26.62 -0.84 37.27
N GLY A 39 -26.62 -0.81 35.93
CA GLY A 39 -25.46 -0.40 35.14
C GLY A 39 -25.65 -0.61 33.65
N TYR A 40 -24.94 0.20 32.86
CA TYR A 40 -25.00 0.16 31.39
C TYR A 40 -24.60 -1.19 30.81
N ALA A 41 -23.43 -1.71 31.21
CA ALA A 41 -22.93 -3.00 30.76
C ALA A 41 -23.88 -4.16 31.09
N ALA A 42 -24.50 -4.14 32.28
CA ALA A 42 -25.45 -5.17 32.70
C ALA A 42 -26.73 -5.17 31.85
N GLY A 43 -27.24 -4.00 31.48
CA GLY A 43 -28.39 -3.88 30.59
C GLY A 43 -28.10 -4.40 29.18
N LEU A 44 -26.91 -4.11 28.64
CA LEU A 44 -26.50 -4.58 27.31
C LEU A 44 -26.19 -6.08 27.28
N ASP A 45 -25.59 -6.64 28.34
CA ASP A 45 -25.39 -8.08 28.44
C ASP A 45 -26.73 -8.84 28.57
N ALA A 46 -27.69 -8.29 29.33
CA ALA A 46 -29.05 -8.85 29.40
C ALA A 46 -29.76 -8.85 28.03
N LEU A 47 -29.53 -7.82 27.20
CA LEU A 47 -30.05 -7.79 25.82
C LEU A 47 -29.31 -8.78 24.91
N ALA A 48 -27.99 -8.90 25.04
CA ALA A 48 -27.15 -9.82 24.28
C ALA A 48 -27.58 -11.28 24.53
N GLN A 49 -27.73 -11.68 25.80
CA GLN A 49 -28.22 -13.01 26.19
C GLN A 49 -29.60 -13.32 25.61
N ARG A 50 -30.49 -12.31 25.54
CA ARG A 50 -31.82 -12.48 24.93
C ARG A 50 -31.73 -12.74 23.42
N ILE A 51 -30.85 -12.04 22.70
CA ILE A 51 -30.67 -12.23 21.25
C ILE A 51 -30.14 -13.64 20.96
N GLU A 52 -29.15 -14.09 21.73
CA GLU A 52 -28.62 -15.46 21.64
C GLU A 52 -29.70 -16.53 21.88
N ALA A 53 -30.61 -16.29 22.82
CA ALA A 53 -31.65 -17.24 23.17
C ALA A 53 -32.85 -17.29 22.21
N ARG A 54 -33.03 -16.29 21.33
CA ARG A 54 -34.24 -16.12 20.49
C ARG A 54 -33.99 -16.08 18.99
N SER A 55 -32.75 -16.04 18.53
CA SER A 55 -32.45 -15.93 17.11
C SER A 55 -32.49 -17.30 16.42
N ASP A 56 -33.14 -17.35 15.25
CA ASP A 56 -33.11 -18.52 14.37
C ASP A 56 -31.79 -18.60 13.55
N ASP A 57 -31.04 -17.50 13.47
CA ASP A 57 -29.69 -17.44 12.88
C ASP A 57 -28.64 -17.31 14.00
N PRO A 58 -27.86 -18.36 14.28
CA PRO A 58 -26.87 -18.36 15.35
C PRO A 58 -25.66 -17.45 15.04
N VAL A 59 -25.34 -17.22 13.77
CA VAL A 59 -24.18 -16.40 13.37
C VAL A 59 -24.50 -14.92 13.54
N ASP A 60 -25.66 -14.47 13.04
CA ASP A 60 -26.12 -13.09 13.24
C ASP A 60 -26.28 -12.77 14.74
N ALA A 61 -26.86 -13.70 15.50
CA ALA A 61 -27.02 -13.56 16.94
C ALA A 61 -25.69 -13.39 17.67
N ALA A 62 -24.68 -14.19 17.31
CA ALA A 62 -23.33 -14.10 17.87
C ALA A 62 -22.67 -12.75 17.54
N MET A 63 -22.81 -12.26 16.31
CA MET A 63 -22.25 -10.96 15.91
C MET A 63 -22.92 -9.79 16.64
N ARG A 64 -24.25 -9.82 16.75
CA ARG A 64 -25.03 -8.77 17.42
C ARG A 64 -24.80 -8.76 18.94
N SER A 65 -24.75 -9.93 19.56
CA SER A 65 -24.44 -10.05 20.99
C SER A 65 -23.01 -9.59 21.32
N LEU A 66 -22.03 -9.93 20.47
CA LEU A 66 -20.66 -9.44 20.61
C LEU A 66 -20.61 -7.91 20.52
N THR A 67 -21.33 -7.32 19.55
CA THR A 67 -21.42 -5.86 19.38
C THR A 67 -22.01 -5.19 20.64
N LEU A 68 -23.09 -5.75 21.20
CA LEU A 68 -23.70 -5.22 22.42
C LEU A 68 -22.78 -5.32 23.65
N ARG A 69 -22.02 -6.41 23.77
CA ARG A 69 -21.04 -6.56 24.86
C ARG A 69 -19.88 -5.59 24.72
N GLN A 70 -19.42 -5.35 23.49
CA GLN A 70 -18.43 -4.32 23.21
C GLN A 70 -18.94 -2.93 23.60
N GLU A 71 -20.17 -2.58 23.21
CA GLU A 71 -20.81 -1.32 23.63
C GLU A 71 -20.90 -1.21 25.16
N GLY A 72 -21.23 -2.30 25.85
CA GLY A 72 -21.26 -2.33 27.32
C GLY A 72 -19.90 -2.09 27.97
N ALA A 73 -18.83 -2.57 27.36
CA ALA A 73 -17.45 -2.36 27.83
C ALA A 73 -16.93 -0.96 27.48
N GLU A 74 -17.30 -0.43 26.32
CA GLU A 74 -16.91 0.88 25.79
C GLU A 74 -18.16 1.64 25.32
N PRO A 75 -18.79 2.43 26.22
CA PRO A 75 -19.99 3.19 25.88
C PRO A 75 -19.74 4.14 24.70
N GLY A 76 -20.59 4.05 23.68
CA GLY A 76 -20.50 4.83 22.44
C GLY A 76 -19.70 4.17 21.32
N ALA A 77 -19.13 2.98 21.50
CA ALA A 77 -18.40 2.26 20.45
C ALA A 77 -19.25 2.03 19.17
N MET A 78 -20.53 1.69 19.33
CA MET A 78 -21.50 1.54 18.25
C MET A 78 -21.67 2.87 17.49
N ILE A 79 -21.91 3.98 18.20
CA ILE A 79 -22.06 5.31 17.60
C ILE A 79 -20.77 5.71 16.85
N GLN A 80 -19.60 5.49 17.45
CA GLN A 80 -18.32 5.78 16.82
C GLN A 80 -18.12 4.97 15.54
N SER A 81 -18.47 3.68 15.55
CA SER A 81 -18.38 2.81 14.37
C SER A 81 -19.32 3.27 13.25
N ILE A 82 -20.55 3.69 13.59
CA ILE A 82 -21.54 4.23 12.64
C ILE A 82 -21.01 5.52 12.02
N ARG A 83 -20.52 6.46 12.84
CA ARG A 83 -19.94 7.72 12.36
C ARG A 83 -18.74 7.47 11.47
N GLN A 84 -17.86 6.53 11.83
CA GLN A 84 -16.70 6.18 11.02
C GLN A 84 -17.12 5.57 9.67
N ARG A 85 -18.13 4.70 9.65
CA ARG A 85 -18.72 4.14 8.42
C ARG A 85 -19.26 5.26 7.54
N LEU A 86 -20.12 6.14 8.07
CA LEU A 86 -20.69 7.27 7.34
C LEU A 86 -19.61 8.23 6.80
N ARG A 87 -18.55 8.50 7.57
CA ARG A 87 -17.42 9.31 7.10
C ARG A 87 -16.68 8.64 5.93
N ARG A 88 -16.44 7.34 5.99
CA ARG A 88 -15.82 6.57 4.90
C ARG A 88 -16.71 6.57 3.65
N GLU A 89 -18.01 6.40 3.82
CA GLU A 89 -18.98 6.44 2.72
C GLU A 89 -19.03 7.82 2.07
N ARG A 90 -19.14 8.89 2.86
CA ARG A 90 -19.08 10.28 2.35
C ARG A 90 -17.76 10.57 1.66
N GLY A 91 -16.63 10.12 2.21
CA GLY A 91 -15.31 10.23 1.60
C GLY A 91 -15.26 9.53 0.24
N ARG A 92 -15.73 8.28 0.16
CA ARG A 92 -15.83 7.52 -1.10
C ARG A 92 -16.75 8.19 -2.12
N LEU A 93 -17.87 8.76 -1.70
CA LEU A 93 -18.76 9.51 -2.60
C LEU A 93 -18.05 10.75 -3.16
N GLY A 94 -17.35 11.52 -2.33
CA GLY A 94 -16.57 12.66 -2.78
C GLY A 94 -15.42 12.27 -3.73
N GLU A 95 -14.73 11.17 -3.45
CA GLU A 95 -13.70 10.61 -4.34
C GLU A 95 -14.30 10.17 -5.68
N ARG A 96 -15.44 9.47 -5.66
CA ARG A 96 -16.17 9.07 -6.88
C ARG A 96 -16.57 10.27 -7.72
N GLU A 97 -17.13 11.31 -7.09
CA GLU A 97 -17.49 12.56 -7.78
C GLU A 97 -16.26 13.23 -8.40
N ALA A 98 -15.13 13.28 -7.69
CA ALA A 98 -13.88 13.84 -8.21
C ALA A 98 -13.34 13.04 -9.42
N VAL A 99 -13.43 11.70 -9.38
CA VAL A 99 -13.05 10.84 -10.51
C VAL A 99 -13.97 11.07 -11.70
N ILE A 100 -15.29 11.08 -11.50
CA ILE A 100 -16.25 11.34 -12.58
C ILE A 100 -16.00 12.72 -13.21
N ALA A 101 -15.76 13.75 -12.39
CA ALA A 101 -15.43 15.08 -12.88
C ALA A 101 -14.12 15.10 -13.70
N ARG A 102 -13.11 14.33 -13.29
CA ARG A 102 -11.83 14.22 -14.00
C ARG A 102 -11.97 13.60 -15.39
N TYR A 103 -12.83 12.59 -15.55
CA TYR A 103 -13.06 11.89 -16.83
C TYR A 103 -14.20 12.52 -17.66
N GLY A 104 -15.04 13.35 -17.03
CA GLY A 104 -16.17 14.06 -17.65
C GLY A 104 -17.52 13.37 -17.48
N SER A 105 -17.56 12.04 -17.42
CA SER A 105 -18.76 11.26 -17.10
C SER A 105 -18.42 9.90 -16.52
N GLU A 106 -19.42 9.22 -15.97
CA GLU A 106 -19.27 7.85 -15.46
C GLU A 106 -18.92 6.85 -16.57
N GLU A 107 -19.55 6.98 -17.73
CA GLU A 107 -19.26 6.17 -18.92
C GLU A 107 -17.83 6.38 -19.41
N ALA A 108 -17.31 7.61 -19.33
CA ALA A 108 -15.93 7.91 -19.69
C ALA A 108 -14.91 7.32 -18.70
N VAL A 109 -15.27 7.13 -17.43
CA VAL A 109 -14.43 6.39 -16.47
C VAL A 109 -14.40 4.91 -16.85
N ILE A 110 -15.54 4.31 -17.19
CA ILE A 110 -15.65 2.87 -17.51
C ILE A 110 -14.98 2.55 -18.85
N ALA A 111 -15.08 3.44 -19.83
CA ALA A 111 -14.51 3.23 -21.16
C ALA A 111 -12.97 3.06 -21.10
N PRO A 112 -12.38 2.21 -21.97
CA PRO A 112 -10.94 2.14 -22.11
C PRO A 112 -10.35 3.51 -22.46
N THR A 113 -9.32 3.90 -21.73
CA THR A 113 -8.51 5.08 -22.03
C THR A 113 -7.73 4.89 -23.33
N ALA A 114 -7.17 5.99 -23.86
CA ALA A 114 -6.29 5.93 -25.03
C ALA A 114 -5.07 5.02 -24.80
N PHE A 115 -4.54 4.99 -23.56
CA PHE A 115 -3.42 4.12 -23.19
C PHE A 115 -3.84 2.65 -23.13
N GLU A 116 -4.99 2.33 -22.53
CA GLU A 116 -5.55 0.97 -22.50
C GLU A 116 -5.86 0.45 -23.90
N SER A 117 -6.42 1.30 -24.77
CA SER A 117 -6.79 0.96 -26.15
C SER A 117 -5.62 0.44 -26.97
N VAL A 118 -4.39 0.92 -26.72
CA VAL A 118 -3.18 0.45 -27.41
C VAL A 118 -2.92 -1.04 -27.12
N PHE A 119 -3.06 -1.46 -25.86
CA PHE A 119 -2.85 -2.86 -25.47
C PHE A 119 -4.01 -3.76 -25.92
N ILE A 120 -5.25 -3.26 -25.82
CA ILE A 120 -6.44 -3.98 -26.29
C ILE A 120 -6.32 -4.28 -27.79
N ALA A 121 -5.97 -3.28 -28.60
CA ALA A 121 -5.81 -3.45 -30.04
C ALA A 121 -4.66 -4.41 -30.38
N ALA A 122 -3.53 -4.32 -29.68
CA ALA A 122 -2.37 -5.18 -29.94
C ALA A 122 -2.65 -6.66 -29.63
N ALA A 123 -3.46 -6.95 -28.62
CA ALA A 123 -3.77 -8.31 -28.21
C ALA A 123 -5.06 -8.89 -28.84
N ALA A 124 -5.84 -8.08 -29.57
CA ALA A 124 -7.07 -8.52 -30.22
C ALA A 124 -6.93 -9.79 -31.10
N PRO A 125 -5.82 -10.02 -31.83
CA PRO A 125 -5.63 -11.26 -32.60
C PRO A 125 -5.51 -12.54 -31.76
N LEU A 126 -5.29 -12.41 -30.44
CA LEU A 126 -5.13 -13.53 -29.51
C LEU A 126 -6.45 -13.95 -28.84
N ALA A 127 -7.55 -13.25 -29.13
CA ALA A 127 -8.86 -13.58 -28.62
C ALA A 127 -9.40 -14.87 -29.25
N GLU A 128 -10.17 -15.63 -28.49
CA GLU A 128 -10.85 -16.82 -29.00
C GLU A 128 -11.91 -16.45 -30.05
N GLU A 129 -12.22 -17.41 -30.93
CA GLU A 129 -13.23 -17.20 -31.97
C GLU A 129 -14.59 -16.86 -31.34
N GLY A 130 -15.18 -15.73 -31.77
CA GLY A 130 -16.42 -15.20 -31.21
C GLY A 130 -16.26 -14.28 -29.99
N GLN A 131 -15.04 -14.12 -29.45
CA GLN A 131 -14.76 -13.27 -28.28
C GLN A 131 -13.92 -12.02 -28.60
N ALA A 132 -13.54 -11.80 -29.87
CA ALA A 132 -12.70 -10.69 -30.29
C ALA A 132 -13.24 -9.28 -29.96
N ALA A 133 -14.54 -9.15 -29.68
CA ALA A 133 -15.18 -7.89 -29.30
C ALA A 133 -15.18 -7.63 -27.77
N ASP A 134 -14.87 -8.63 -26.94
CA ASP A 134 -14.84 -8.49 -25.48
C ASP A 134 -13.40 -8.28 -24.99
N PRO A 135 -13.01 -7.05 -24.58
CA PRO A 135 -11.67 -6.78 -24.08
C PRO A 135 -11.38 -7.41 -22.70
N PHE A 136 -12.39 -7.94 -22.02
CA PHE A 136 -12.27 -8.63 -20.73
C PHE A 136 -12.27 -10.16 -20.87
N GLY A 137 -12.45 -10.67 -22.10
CA GLY A 137 -12.38 -12.09 -22.41
C GLY A 137 -10.96 -12.66 -22.27
N PRO A 138 -10.81 -13.99 -22.20
CA PRO A 138 -9.51 -14.65 -22.22
C PRO A 138 -8.72 -14.34 -23.50
N LEU A 139 -7.41 -14.21 -23.36
CA LEU A 139 -6.46 -14.00 -24.47
C LEU A 139 -5.41 -15.10 -24.45
N SER A 140 -5.32 -15.90 -25.51
CA SER A 140 -4.50 -17.13 -25.54
C SER A 140 -4.74 -18.05 -24.32
N GLY A 141 -6.01 -18.19 -23.90
CA GLY A 141 -6.40 -18.96 -22.72
C GLY A 141 -6.04 -18.33 -21.36
N TRP A 142 -5.48 -17.12 -21.34
CA TRP A 142 -5.12 -16.41 -20.12
C TRP A 142 -6.21 -15.41 -19.71
N GLN A 143 -6.63 -15.49 -18.45
CA GLN A 143 -7.61 -14.58 -17.85
C GLN A 143 -7.35 -14.34 -16.35
N LEU A 144 -6.82 -15.35 -15.65
CA LEU A 144 -6.62 -15.30 -14.21
C LEU A 144 -5.17 -14.93 -13.87
N ALA A 145 -5.01 -13.96 -12.98
CA ALA A 145 -3.71 -13.38 -12.64
C ALA A 145 -2.73 -14.34 -11.97
N TRP A 146 -3.16 -15.52 -11.49
CA TRP A 146 -2.27 -16.53 -10.90
C TRP A 146 -1.66 -17.52 -11.90
N HIS A 147 -2.20 -17.62 -13.13
CA HIS A 147 -1.61 -18.48 -14.17
C HIS A 147 -0.46 -17.78 -14.87
N ASP A 148 0.59 -18.49 -15.28
CA ASP A 148 1.69 -17.89 -16.03
C ASP A 148 1.22 -17.20 -17.32
N LEU A 149 1.81 -16.05 -17.60
CA LEU A 149 1.44 -15.25 -18.76
C LEU A 149 1.97 -15.93 -20.05
N PRO A 150 1.12 -16.27 -21.02
CA PRO A 150 1.54 -16.88 -22.29
C PRO A 150 2.54 -16.00 -23.05
N ASP A 151 3.46 -16.63 -23.78
CA ASP A 151 4.53 -15.92 -24.50
C ASP A 151 3.98 -15.01 -25.59
N ASP A 152 2.95 -15.44 -26.32
CA ASP A 152 2.31 -14.65 -27.39
C ASP A 152 1.68 -13.37 -26.84
N LEU A 153 0.98 -13.47 -25.71
CA LEU A 153 0.38 -12.31 -25.03
C LEU A 153 1.46 -11.38 -24.45
N ARG A 154 2.52 -11.95 -23.87
CA ARG A 154 3.68 -11.18 -23.40
C ARG A 154 4.31 -10.38 -24.55
N LEU A 155 4.50 -11.01 -25.70
CA LEU A 155 5.10 -10.41 -26.89
C LEU A 155 4.21 -9.28 -27.44
N ALA A 156 2.91 -9.53 -27.61
CA ALA A 156 1.96 -8.54 -28.11
C ALA A 156 1.93 -7.29 -27.23
N VAL A 157 1.79 -7.46 -25.91
CA VAL A 157 1.72 -6.35 -24.94
C VAL A 157 3.05 -5.59 -24.84
N SER A 158 4.19 -6.29 -24.91
CA SER A 158 5.51 -5.65 -24.86
C SER A 158 5.86 -4.90 -26.14
N ALA A 159 5.35 -5.35 -27.29
CA ALA A 159 5.51 -4.67 -28.58
C ALA A 159 4.62 -3.42 -28.69
N ALA A 160 3.46 -3.42 -28.04
CA ALA A 160 2.50 -2.31 -28.08
C ALA A 160 3.04 -1.03 -27.43
N HIS A 161 3.83 -1.15 -26.36
CA HIS A 161 4.46 -0.03 -25.68
C HIS A 161 5.76 -0.48 -24.98
N PRO A 162 6.87 0.29 -25.04
CA PRO A 162 8.12 -0.06 -24.38
C PRO A 162 7.94 -0.41 -22.89
N LEU A 163 8.59 -1.48 -22.45
CA LEU A 163 8.63 -1.88 -21.03
C LEU A 163 9.48 -0.90 -20.21
N PRO A 164 9.17 -0.70 -18.91
CA PRO A 164 10.02 0.07 -18.01
C PRO A 164 11.43 -0.53 -17.95
N THR A 165 12.45 0.33 -18.02
CA THR A 165 13.86 -0.07 -17.99
C THR A 165 14.53 0.17 -16.63
N THR A 166 13.87 0.86 -15.71
CA THR A 166 14.32 1.09 -14.32
C THR A 166 13.27 0.60 -13.32
N VAL A 167 13.70 0.31 -12.09
CA VAL A 167 12.80 -0.17 -11.02
C VAL A 167 11.80 0.91 -10.65
N THR A 168 12.25 2.16 -10.59
CA THR A 168 11.38 3.33 -10.38
C THR A 168 10.31 3.49 -11.46
N ALA A 169 10.67 3.35 -12.74
CA ALA A 169 9.70 3.44 -13.83
C ALA A 169 8.69 2.28 -13.79
N ALA A 170 9.13 1.08 -13.42
CA ALA A 170 8.25 -0.07 -13.23
C ALA A 170 7.25 0.16 -12.09
N ARG A 171 7.71 0.67 -10.95
CA ARG A 171 6.86 1.11 -9.83
C ARG A 171 5.82 2.13 -10.30
N ASP A 172 6.25 3.19 -10.97
CA ASP A 172 5.36 4.28 -11.36
C ASP A 172 4.28 3.80 -12.33
N GLU A 173 4.63 2.88 -13.25
CA GLU A 173 3.64 2.25 -14.12
C GLU A 173 2.64 1.39 -13.32
N CYS A 174 3.10 0.55 -12.39
CA CYS A 174 2.21 -0.23 -11.53
C CYS A 174 1.26 0.63 -10.71
N LEU A 175 1.75 1.73 -10.13
CA LEU A 175 0.92 2.66 -9.35
C LEU A 175 -0.14 3.35 -10.23
N LYS A 176 0.16 3.65 -11.50
CA LYS A 176 -0.85 4.16 -12.44
C LYS A 176 -1.94 3.12 -12.71
N TRP A 177 -1.59 1.85 -12.86
CA TRP A 177 -2.57 0.78 -13.04
C TRP A 177 -3.43 0.54 -11.79
N GLU A 178 -2.84 0.67 -10.59
CA GLU A 178 -3.57 0.61 -9.33
C GLU A 178 -4.52 1.80 -9.15
N GLU A 179 -4.07 3.01 -9.46
CA GLU A 179 -4.92 4.22 -9.49
C GLU A 179 -6.10 4.02 -10.47
N ARG A 180 -5.82 3.48 -11.66
CA ARG A 180 -6.85 3.17 -12.67
C ARG A 180 -7.89 2.17 -12.15
N LEU A 181 -7.45 1.09 -11.50
CA LEU A 181 -8.34 0.11 -10.88
C LEU A 181 -9.19 0.74 -9.79
N HIS A 182 -8.58 1.56 -8.94
CA HIS A 182 -9.28 2.26 -7.88
C HIS A 182 -10.37 3.19 -8.43
N HIS A 183 -10.09 3.92 -9.52
CA HIS A 183 -11.10 4.72 -10.22
C HIS A 183 -12.29 3.88 -10.70
N LEU A 184 -12.05 2.67 -11.23
CA LEU A 184 -13.10 1.76 -11.66
C LEU A 184 -13.92 1.24 -10.47
N GLU A 185 -13.27 0.83 -9.38
CA GLU A 185 -13.94 0.36 -8.16
C GLU A 185 -14.86 1.42 -7.53
N LEU A 186 -14.42 2.68 -7.53
CA LEU A 186 -15.23 3.80 -7.03
C LEU A 186 -16.53 3.97 -7.83
N VAL A 187 -16.51 3.71 -9.14
CA VAL A 187 -17.69 3.80 -9.99
C VAL A 187 -18.62 2.62 -9.78
N PHE A 188 -18.10 1.39 -9.79
CA PHE A 188 -18.89 0.18 -9.58
C PHE A 188 -19.35 -0.03 -8.12
N SER A 189 -18.99 0.88 -7.20
CA SER A 189 -19.47 0.95 -5.81
C SER A 189 -19.22 -0.32 -4.99
N CYS A 190 -18.27 -1.15 -5.40
CA CYS A 190 -17.89 -2.39 -4.72
C CYS A 190 -16.37 -2.57 -4.81
N SER A 191 -15.73 -2.96 -3.71
CA SER A 191 -14.30 -3.24 -3.72
C SER A 191 -14.03 -4.53 -4.51
N GLY A 192 -13.04 -4.51 -5.41
CA GLY A 192 -12.72 -5.64 -6.29
C GLY A 192 -13.63 -5.83 -7.51
N SER A 193 -14.63 -4.95 -7.73
CA SER A 193 -15.47 -5.02 -8.94
C SER A 193 -14.89 -4.27 -10.15
N GLY A 194 -13.94 -3.36 -9.93
CA GLY A 194 -13.18 -2.74 -11.01
C GLY A 194 -12.17 -3.74 -11.59
N THR A 195 -12.33 -4.10 -12.87
CA THR A 195 -11.39 -4.99 -13.58
C THR A 195 -10.76 -4.26 -14.76
N LEU A 196 -9.45 -4.49 -14.99
CA LEU A 196 -8.80 -4.07 -16.21
C LEU A 196 -9.16 -5.04 -17.35
N ALA A 197 -9.15 -4.54 -18.59
CA ALA A 197 -9.12 -5.40 -19.76
C ALA A 197 -7.95 -6.40 -19.69
N THR A 198 -8.12 -7.61 -20.23
CA THR A 198 -7.16 -8.73 -20.06
C THR A 198 -5.75 -8.35 -20.50
N ALA A 199 -5.61 -7.66 -21.65
CA ALA A 199 -4.32 -7.18 -22.13
C ALA A 199 -3.65 -6.15 -21.19
N CYS A 200 -4.46 -5.31 -20.53
CA CYS A 200 -3.97 -4.31 -19.57
C CYS A 200 -3.57 -4.97 -18.24
N ALA A 201 -4.31 -5.98 -17.79
CA ALA A 201 -3.93 -6.81 -16.64
C ALA A 201 -2.60 -7.54 -16.90
N ALA A 202 -2.40 -8.07 -18.10
CA ALA A 202 -1.13 -8.65 -18.54
C ALA A 202 0.00 -7.62 -18.50
N ARG A 203 -0.24 -6.40 -19.00
CA ARG A 203 0.74 -5.31 -18.94
C ARG A 203 1.12 -4.94 -17.52
N ARG A 204 0.13 -4.74 -16.65
CA ARG A 204 0.33 -4.46 -15.23
C ARG A 204 1.20 -5.53 -14.58
N ARG A 205 0.94 -6.81 -14.86
CA ARG A 205 1.72 -7.92 -14.31
C ARG A 205 3.19 -7.87 -14.76
N LEU A 206 3.44 -7.59 -16.05
CA LEU A 206 4.81 -7.45 -16.55
C LEU A 206 5.56 -6.31 -15.85
N ALA A 207 4.92 -5.15 -15.68
CA ALA A 207 5.49 -4.04 -14.93
C ALA A 207 5.74 -4.42 -13.47
N GLU A 208 4.82 -5.17 -12.84
CA GLU A 208 4.96 -5.61 -11.46
C GLU A 208 6.12 -6.61 -11.29
N ASP A 209 6.27 -7.56 -12.21
CA ASP A 209 7.39 -8.50 -12.20
C ASP A 209 8.74 -7.77 -12.34
N LEU A 210 8.81 -6.73 -13.19
CA LEU A 210 9.99 -5.87 -13.34
C LEU A 210 10.30 -5.08 -12.06
N TRP A 211 9.27 -4.51 -11.42
CA TRP A 211 9.41 -3.81 -10.14
C TRP A 211 9.90 -4.77 -9.04
N ARG A 212 9.26 -5.93 -8.92
CA ARG A 212 9.54 -6.93 -7.89
C ARG A 212 10.94 -7.54 -8.00
N LYS A 213 11.36 -7.94 -9.21
CA LYS A 213 12.61 -8.72 -9.42
C LYS A 213 13.25 -8.67 -10.81
N GLY A 214 12.53 -8.26 -11.85
CA GLY A 214 12.99 -8.40 -13.25
C GLY A 214 14.05 -7.41 -13.70
N LEU A 215 14.26 -6.32 -12.96
CA LEU A 215 15.27 -5.30 -13.26
C LEU A 215 16.37 -5.27 -12.19
N ARG A 216 17.59 -4.88 -12.57
CA ARG A 216 18.67 -4.60 -11.60
C ARG A 216 18.52 -3.18 -11.09
N ALA A 217 18.61 -2.96 -9.78
CA ALA A 217 18.69 -1.60 -9.26
C ALA A 217 19.99 -0.92 -9.73
N ALA A 218 19.87 0.29 -10.28
CA ALA A 218 21.00 1.09 -10.72
C ALA A 218 21.26 2.29 -9.80
N SER A 219 20.39 2.51 -8.81
CA SER A 219 20.42 3.67 -7.94
C SER A 219 19.84 3.35 -6.55
N LEU A 220 20.09 4.22 -5.57
CA LEU A 220 19.43 4.13 -4.27
C LEU A 220 17.91 4.31 -4.38
N ASP A 221 17.43 5.09 -5.35
CA ASP A 221 15.99 5.28 -5.60
C ASP A 221 15.34 3.99 -6.10
N ASP A 222 16.03 3.21 -6.94
CA ASP A 222 15.56 1.88 -7.36
C ASP A 222 15.49 0.91 -6.18
N VAL A 223 16.49 0.93 -5.29
CA VAL A 223 16.50 0.11 -4.06
C VAL A 223 15.34 0.49 -3.16
N ALA A 224 15.12 1.79 -2.93
CA ALA A 224 14.02 2.30 -2.12
C ALA A 224 12.66 1.91 -2.72
N ALA A 225 12.49 2.06 -4.05
CA ALA A 225 11.29 1.65 -4.75
C ALA A 225 11.02 0.15 -4.58
N ARG A 226 12.05 -0.71 -4.66
CA ARG A 226 11.87 -2.15 -4.45
C ARG A 226 11.58 -2.51 -2.99
N LEU A 227 12.23 -1.84 -2.05
CA LEU A 227 11.94 -2.00 -0.63
C LEU A 227 10.47 -1.67 -0.34
N ASP A 228 9.94 -0.59 -0.92
CA ASP A 228 8.54 -0.21 -0.81
C ASP A 228 7.58 -1.30 -1.32
N TYR A 229 7.94 -2.00 -2.40
CA TYR A 229 7.16 -3.15 -2.89
C TYR A 229 7.06 -4.22 -1.80
N TRP A 230 8.20 -4.71 -1.31
CA TRP A 230 8.23 -5.82 -0.37
C TRP A 230 7.68 -5.45 1.01
N ALA A 231 7.84 -4.20 1.46
CA ALA A 231 7.28 -3.73 2.72
C ALA A 231 5.74 -3.66 2.72
N LYS A 232 5.12 -3.37 1.56
CA LYS A 232 3.67 -3.17 1.47
C LYS A 232 2.91 -4.35 0.87
N ARG A 233 3.54 -5.11 -0.04
CA ARG A 233 2.92 -6.18 -0.84
C ARG A 233 3.62 -7.53 -0.67
N GLY A 234 4.84 -7.53 -0.16
CA GLY A 234 5.60 -8.75 0.05
C GLY A 234 4.96 -9.63 1.12
N GLY A 235 4.89 -10.94 0.85
CA GLY A 235 4.67 -11.91 1.91
C GLY A 235 5.96 -12.10 2.73
N ASP A 236 5.82 -12.64 3.93
CA ASP A 236 6.95 -12.95 4.83
C ASP A 236 7.66 -14.27 4.43
N ASP A 237 7.65 -14.59 3.13
CA ASP A 237 8.17 -15.86 2.57
C ASP A 237 9.68 -15.81 2.28
N GLY A 238 10.31 -14.67 2.55
CA GLY A 238 11.74 -14.44 2.34
C GLY A 238 12.16 -14.29 0.88
N ALA A 239 11.25 -14.39 -0.09
CA ALA A 239 11.58 -14.28 -1.51
C ALA A 239 12.13 -12.89 -1.87
N GLY A 240 11.77 -11.85 -1.11
CA GLY A 240 12.24 -10.49 -1.30
C GLY A 240 13.66 -10.21 -0.83
N TYR A 241 14.14 -10.92 0.19
CA TYR A 241 15.44 -10.61 0.80
C TYR A 241 16.60 -10.83 -0.16
N GLY A 242 16.57 -11.92 -0.93
CA GLY A 242 17.60 -12.21 -1.93
C GLY A 242 17.71 -11.12 -3.00
N VAL A 243 16.58 -10.57 -3.43
CA VAL A 243 16.54 -9.49 -4.42
C VAL A 243 17.12 -8.19 -3.84
N LEU A 244 16.69 -7.81 -2.63
CA LEU A 244 17.16 -6.60 -1.96
C LEU A 244 18.66 -6.64 -1.65
N VAL A 245 19.17 -7.80 -1.22
CA VAL A 245 20.62 -8.00 -1.00
C VAL A 245 21.40 -7.85 -2.30
N ALA A 246 20.91 -8.42 -3.40
CA ALA A 246 21.55 -8.29 -4.71
C ALA A 246 21.60 -6.82 -5.17
N ASP A 247 20.51 -6.08 -5.00
CA ASP A 247 20.45 -4.66 -5.37
C ASP A 247 21.39 -3.79 -4.52
N LEU A 248 21.41 -4.00 -3.20
CA LEU A 248 22.35 -3.31 -2.31
C LEU A 248 23.81 -3.63 -2.68
N GLY A 249 24.10 -4.86 -3.10
CA GLY A 249 25.42 -5.26 -3.58
C GLY A 249 25.86 -4.46 -4.82
N VAL A 250 24.95 -4.24 -5.78
CA VAL A 250 25.23 -3.44 -6.98
C VAL A 250 25.48 -1.98 -6.61
N VAL A 251 24.57 -1.38 -5.85
CA VAL A 251 24.66 0.05 -5.52
C VAL A 251 25.85 0.35 -4.60
N SER A 252 26.19 -0.53 -3.67
CA SER A 252 27.38 -0.37 -2.82
C SER A 252 28.69 -0.47 -3.59
N ALA A 253 28.77 -1.34 -4.61
CA ALA A 253 29.93 -1.41 -5.50
C ALA A 253 30.12 -0.10 -6.27
N ASP A 254 29.04 0.50 -6.78
CA ASP A 254 29.11 1.77 -7.50
C ASP A 254 29.49 2.95 -6.57
N LEU A 255 28.94 2.98 -5.36
CA LEU A 255 29.27 3.99 -4.35
C LEU A 255 30.74 3.92 -3.91
N THR A 256 31.29 2.71 -3.78
CA THR A 256 32.69 2.51 -3.40
C THR A 256 33.65 2.83 -4.56
N ALA A 257 33.26 2.55 -5.81
CA ALA A 257 34.02 2.92 -7.00
C ALA A 257 34.11 4.44 -7.22
N HIS A 258 33.09 5.19 -6.78
CA HIS A 258 33.01 6.65 -6.93
C HIS A 258 33.60 7.44 -5.77
N VAL A 259 34.22 6.80 -4.76
CA VAL A 259 34.99 7.53 -3.76
C VAL A 259 36.23 8.10 -4.45
N PRO A 260 36.32 9.42 -4.72
CA PRO A 260 37.53 9.98 -5.30
C PRO A 260 38.68 9.64 -4.36
N ALA A 261 39.74 9.06 -4.92
CA ALA A 261 40.92 8.65 -4.16
C ALA A 261 41.24 9.72 -3.12
N GLU A 262 41.09 9.37 -1.85
CA GLU A 262 41.16 10.31 -0.74
C GLU A 262 42.44 11.13 -0.91
N SER A 263 42.30 12.46 -1.05
CA SER A 263 43.45 13.33 -1.30
C SER A 263 44.55 13.00 -0.31
N THR A 264 45.81 12.93 -0.77
CA THR A 264 46.97 12.68 0.09
C THR A 264 47.00 13.60 1.31
N LYS A 265 46.43 14.81 1.19
CA LYS A 265 46.22 15.76 2.29
C LYS A 265 45.25 15.23 3.36
N ASN A 266 44.10 14.71 2.95
CA ASN A 266 43.09 14.16 3.86
C ASN A 266 43.58 12.86 4.50
N ARG A 267 44.23 11.98 3.72
CA ARG A 267 44.87 10.77 4.26
C ARG A 267 45.92 11.09 5.32
N ALA A 268 46.76 12.11 5.09
CA ALA A 268 47.75 12.56 6.06
C ALA A 268 47.11 13.08 7.35
N ARG A 269 46.00 13.81 7.25
CA ARG A 269 45.25 14.32 8.41
C ARG A 269 44.59 13.20 9.18
N ARG A 270 43.93 12.26 8.49
CA ARG A 270 43.30 11.08 9.10
C ARG A 270 44.31 10.22 9.85
N LEU A 271 45.43 9.85 9.21
CA LEU A 271 46.51 9.11 9.87
C LEU A 271 47.09 9.83 11.08
N LYS A 272 47.12 11.18 11.07
CA LYS A 272 47.58 11.94 12.22
C LYS A 272 46.56 11.98 13.36
N SER A 273 45.26 11.98 13.05
CA SER A 273 44.19 11.85 14.06
C SER A 273 44.12 10.46 14.66
N ASP A 274 44.18 9.42 13.83
CA ASP A 274 44.08 8.01 14.24
C ASP A 274 45.32 7.58 15.05
N HIS A 275 46.48 8.18 14.75
CA HIS A 275 47.76 7.90 15.41
C HIS A 275 48.50 9.19 15.82
N PRO A 276 48.07 9.85 16.91
CA PRO A 276 48.66 11.13 17.35
C PRO A 276 50.15 11.05 17.68
N GLU A 277 50.63 9.89 18.11
CA GLU A 277 52.02 9.62 18.47
C GLU A 277 52.94 9.42 17.26
N TRP A 278 52.39 9.19 16.06
CA TRP A 278 53.21 8.95 14.88
C TRP A 278 54.00 10.19 14.47
N SER A 279 55.28 9.97 14.21
CA SER A 279 56.15 10.98 13.62
C SER A 279 55.73 11.27 12.17
N LEU A 280 56.02 12.49 11.69
CA LEU A 280 55.75 12.88 10.30
C LEU A 280 56.45 11.96 9.28
N ALA A 281 57.58 11.37 9.66
CA ALA A 281 58.32 10.42 8.82
C ALA A 281 57.59 9.07 8.72
N ALA A 282 56.95 8.59 9.79
CA ALA A 282 56.16 7.37 9.78
C ALA A 282 54.92 7.53 8.87
N ILE A 283 54.20 8.65 9.00
CA ILE A 283 53.07 8.98 8.13
C ILE A 283 53.53 9.11 6.67
N GLY A 284 54.67 9.77 6.41
CA GLY A 284 55.23 9.89 5.06
C GLY A 284 55.59 8.54 4.44
N LYS A 285 56.16 7.63 5.22
CA LYS A 285 56.49 6.26 4.80
C LYS A 285 55.23 5.47 4.39
N VAL A 286 54.14 5.58 5.16
CA VAL A 286 52.87 4.91 4.86
C VAL A 286 52.21 5.48 3.61
N LEU A 287 52.31 6.80 3.40
CA LEU A 287 51.71 7.48 2.25
C LEU A 287 52.60 7.51 1.00
N GLY A 288 53.84 7.03 1.09
CA GLY A 288 54.81 7.10 -0.02
C GLY A 288 55.23 8.53 -0.40
N ILE A 289 55.19 9.48 0.54
CA ILE A 289 55.55 10.89 0.30
C ILE A 289 56.61 11.39 1.27
N SER A 290 57.32 12.45 0.89
CA SER A 290 58.38 13.03 1.72
C SER A 290 57.81 13.63 3.02
N ARG A 291 58.62 13.61 4.08
CA ARG A 291 58.28 14.25 5.38
C ARG A 291 57.86 15.71 5.22
N GLN A 292 58.49 16.45 4.31
CA GLN A 292 58.18 17.86 4.06
C GLN A 292 56.79 18.02 3.41
N ALA A 293 56.38 17.10 2.53
CA ALA A 293 55.05 17.08 1.95
C ALA A 293 53.97 16.81 3.01
N VAL A 294 54.21 15.85 3.92
CA VAL A 294 53.32 15.59 5.07
C VAL A 294 53.17 16.84 5.94
N HIS A 295 54.28 17.50 6.28
CA HIS A 295 54.27 18.75 7.05
C HIS A 295 53.44 19.84 6.35
N LYS A 296 53.56 19.98 5.03
CA LYS A 296 52.75 20.91 4.24
C LYS A 296 51.26 20.58 4.30
N HIS A 297 50.89 19.30 4.24
CA HIS A 297 49.49 18.85 4.30
C HIS A 297 48.85 19.01 5.69
N LEU A 298 49.65 18.91 6.75
CA LEU A 298 49.24 19.10 8.15
C LEU A 298 49.37 20.54 8.63
N LYS A 299 49.89 21.47 7.82
CA LYS A 299 49.99 22.88 8.20
C LYS A 299 48.60 23.44 8.51
N GLY A 300 48.41 23.93 9.73
CA GLY A 300 47.12 24.45 10.23
C GLY A 300 46.09 23.37 10.58
N PHE A 301 46.48 22.09 10.63
CA PHE A 301 45.63 21.02 11.14
C PHE A 301 45.81 20.91 12.65
N ILE A 302 44.73 21.11 13.39
CA ILE A 302 44.67 20.98 14.85
C ILE A 302 43.96 19.65 15.14
N LEU A 303 44.55 18.82 15.99
CA LEU A 303 43.93 17.57 16.41
C LEU A 303 42.63 17.90 17.15
N PRO A 304 41.49 17.27 16.80
CA PRO A 304 40.31 17.34 17.64
C PRO A 304 40.67 16.72 19.00
N VAL A 305 40.43 17.48 20.07
CA VAL A 305 40.57 17.03 21.47
C VAL A 305 39.44 16.07 21.79
#